data_AF-A0AAD6P3U7-F1
#
_entry.id   AF-A0AAD6P3U7-F1
#
_cell.length_a   1.000
_cell.length_b   1.000
_cell.length_c   1.000
_cell.angle_alpha   90.00
_cell.angle_beta   90.00
_cell.angle_gamma   90.00
#
_symmetry.space_group_name_H-M   'P 1'
#
loop_
_entity.id
_entity.type
_entity.pdbx_description
1 polymer ?
#
loop_
_entity_poly.entity_id
_entity_poly.type
_entity_poly.pdbx_seq_one_letter_code
_entity_poly.pdbx_strand_id
1 'polypeptide(L)'
;MGLGSLGACVHGASVPVFFIFFGKLINIIGLAYLFPKEASHRVAKYSLDFVYLSVVILFASWIEVACWMHTGERQAAKMRMAYLKSMLSQDISLFDTEASTGEVIAAITSDIIVVQDAISEKGIMWIAKEHSYLPDMNFLGNVEVQNLRDSALTSF
;
A
#
# COMPACT_ATOMS: atom_id res chain seq x y z
N MET A 1 -5.76 3.36 13.18
CA MET A 1 -6.33 3.49 11.82
C MET A 1 -5.86 4.78 11.15
N GLY A 2 -6.24 5.99 11.61
CA GLY A 2 -5.85 7.25 10.94
C GLY A 2 -4.34 7.47 10.71
N LEU A 3 -3.50 7.15 11.70
CA LEU A 3 -2.04 7.27 11.55
C LEU A 3 -1.44 6.26 10.55
N GLY A 4 -2.03 5.06 10.46
CA GLY A 4 -1.61 4.02 9.51
C GLY A 4 -2.03 4.33 8.08
N SER A 5 -3.20 4.95 7.88
CA SER A 5 -3.64 5.41 6.55
C SER A 5 -2.78 6.55 6.00
N LEU A 6 -2.38 7.50 6.85
CA LEU A 6 -1.45 8.56 6.46
C LEU A 6 -0.07 7.99 6.11
N GLY A 7 0.43 7.02 6.89
CA GLY A 7 1.67 6.30 6.59
C GLY A 7 1.60 5.58 5.24
N ALA A 8 0.51 4.88 4.94
CA ALA A 8 0.30 4.18 3.68
C ALA A 8 0.26 5.10 2.46
N CYS A 9 -0.34 6.29 2.58
CA CYS A 9 -0.29 7.29 1.51
C CYS A 9 1.14 7.78 1.25
N VAL A 10 1.90 8.06 2.32
CA VAL A 10 3.31 8.49 2.22
C VAL A 10 4.19 7.39 1.62
N HIS A 11 3.97 6.14 2.03
CA HIS A 11 4.68 4.99 1.49
C HIS A 11 4.31 4.73 0.02
N GLY A 12 3.03 4.79 -0.35
CA GLY A 12 2.59 4.64 -1.74
C GLY A 12 3.21 5.69 -2.67
N ALA A 13 3.41 6.93 -2.19
CA ALA A 13 4.09 7.99 -2.92
C ALA A 13 5.63 7.87 -2.93
N SER A 14 6.22 6.98 -2.12
CA SER A 14 7.68 6.89 -1.97
C SER A 14 8.40 6.44 -3.24
N VAL A 15 7.80 5.53 -4.03
CA VAL A 15 8.36 5.01 -5.29
C VAL A 15 8.51 6.10 -6.35
N PRO A 16 7.46 6.88 -6.71
CA PRO A 16 7.63 7.97 -7.67
C PRO A 16 8.54 9.09 -7.16
N VAL A 17 8.51 9.39 -5.85
CA VAL A 17 9.44 10.35 -5.24
C VAL A 17 10.89 9.88 -5.38
N PHE A 18 11.18 8.60 -5.12
CA PHE A 18 12.50 8.01 -5.29
C PHE A 18 13.02 8.18 -6.72
N PHE A 19 12.20 7.89 -7.74
CA PHE A 19 12.60 8.05 -9.14
C PHE A 19 12.92 9.51 -9.53
N ILE A 20 12.18 10.49 -9.00
CA ILE A 20 12.46 11.91 -9.25
C ILE A 20 13.83 12.31 -8.68
N PHE A 21 14.14 11.88 -7.45
CA PHE A 21 15.44 12.15 -6.84
C PHE A 21 16.57 11.41 -7.55
N PHE A 22 16.33 10.16 -7.95
CA PHE A 22 17.29 9.36 -8.71
C PHE A 22 17.61 9.99 -10.07
N GLY A 23 16.61 10.49 -10.79
CA GLY A 23 16.81 11.22 -12.04
C GLY A 23 17.63 12.51 -11.86
N LYS A 24 17.38 13.25 -10.77
CA LYS A 24 18.19 14.44 -10.41
C LYS A 24 19.65 14.05 -10.14
N LEU A 25 19.88 12.96 -9.41
CA LEU A 25 21.23 12.45 -9.13
C LEU A 25 21.99 12.11 -10.42
N ILE A 26 21.36 11.37 -11.34
CA ILE A 26 21.96 11.01 -12.64
C ILE A 26 22.33 12.26 -13.44
N ASN A 27 21.44 13.26 -13.51
CA ASN A 27 21.70 14.49 -14.25
C ASN A 27 22.91 15.26 -13.69
N ILE A 28 23.07 15.29 -12.36
CA ILE A 28 24.20 15.94 -11.69
C ILE A 28 25.49 15.16 -11.91
N ILE A 29 25.46 13.82 -11.88
CA ILE A 29 26.61 12.98 -12.21
C ILE A 29 27.03 13.20 -13.67
N GLY A 30 26.07 13.35 -14.59
CA GLY A 30 26.33 13.71 -15.99
C GLY A 30 27.02 15.08 -16.12
N LEU A 31 26.53 16.09 -15.40
CA LEU A 31 27.20 17.41 -15.33
C LEU A 31 28.58 17.35 -14.66
N ALA A 32 28.76 16.43 -13.70
CA ALA A 32 30.02 16.22 -13.01
C ALA A 32 31.11 15.68 -13.92
N TYR A 33 30.72 14.86 -14.89
CA TYR A 33 31.60 14.37 -15.94
C TYR A 33 32.08 15.50 -16.87
N LEU A 34 31.21 16.49 -17.15
CA LEU A 34 31.58 17.64 -17.99
C LEU A 34 32.43 18.69 -17.26
N PHE A 35 32.21 18.92 -15.95
CA PHE A 35 32.89 19.97 -15.18
C PHE A 35 33.44 19.46 -13.83
N PRO A 36 34.57 18.72 -13.83
CA PRO A 36 35.04 17.96 -12.67
C PRO A 36 35.46 18.80 -11.45
N LYS A 37 35.90 20.06 -11.65
CA LYS A 37 36.41 20.91 -10.57
C LYS A 37 35.31 21.53 -9.68
N GLU A 38 34.09 21.70 -10.19
CA GLU A 38 32.97 22.27 -9.42
C GLU A 38 31.91 21.24 -9.02
N ALA A 39 32.04 20.01 -9.51
CA ALA A 39 31.00 19.02 -9.39
C ALA A 39 31.04 18.19 -8.12
N SER A 40 32.24 17.96 -7.56
CA SER A 40 32.41 17.16 -6.33
C SER A 40 31.60 17.73 -5.16
N HIS A 41 31.61 19.05 -4.97
CA HIS A 41 30.84 19.72 -3.93
C HIS A 41 29.32 19.62 -4.16
N ARG A 42 28.86 19.74 -5.41
CA ARG A 42 27.43 19.63 -5.73
C ARG A 42 26.93 18.19 -5.53
N VAL A 43 27.66 17.20 -6.06
CA VAL A 43 27.32 15.77 -5.89
C VAL A 43 27.25 15.39 -4.41
N ALA A 44 28.21 15.83 -3.60
CA ALA A 44 28.22 15.55 -2.16
C ALA A 44 26.97 16.11 -1.45
N LYS A 45 26.57 17.35 -1.78
CA LYS A 45 25.38 17.97 -1.19
C LYS A 45 24.09 17.20 -1.52
N TYR A 46 23.89 16.84 -2.78
CA TYR A 46 22.69 16.11 -3.22
C TYR A 46 22.67 14.64 -2.77
N SER A 47 23.83 14.00 -2.62
CA SER A 47 23.91 12.68 -2.00
C SER A 47 23.46 12.71 -0.53
N LEU A 48 23.76 13.79 0.18
CA LEU A 48 23.36 13.98 1.57
C LEU A 48 21.83 14.21 1.70
N ASP A 49 21.23 14.95 0.75
CA ASP A 49 19.76 15.07 0.64
C ASP A 49 19.08 13.70 0.42
N PHE A 50 19.72 12.80 -0.34
CA PHE A 50 19.21 11.45 -0.57
C PHE A 50 19.20 10.58 0.70
N VAL A 51 20.21 10.77 1.56
CA VAL A 51 20.28 10.10 2.88
C VAL A 51 19.19 10.63 3.81
N TYR A 52 18.92 11.93 3.81
CA TYR A 52 17.80 12.48 4.59
C TYR A 52 16.46 11.91 4.14
N LEU A 53 16.24 11.81 2.82
CA LEU A 53 15.02 11.23 2.27
C LEU A 53 14.82 9.77 2.71
N SER A 54 15.88 8.95 2.66
CA SER A 54 15.79 7.53 3.01
C SER A 54 15.45 7.33 4.49
N VAL A 55 16.02 8.16 5.38
CA VAL A 55 15.70 8.14 6.81
C VAL A 55 14.22 8.45 7.06
N VAL A 56 13.66 9.47 6.39
CA VAL A 56 12.24 9.82 6.54
C VAL A 56 11.33 8.69 6.05
N ILE A 57 11.63 8.10 4.89
CA ILE A 57 10.86 6.98 4.33
C ILE A 57 10.92 5.76 5.25
N LEU A 58 12.09 5.46 5.81
CA LEU A 58 12.28 4.35 6.75
C LEU A 58 11.38 4.48 7.98
N PHE A 59 11.40 5.64 8.63
CA PHE A 59 10.57 5.87 9.82
C PHE A 59 9.08 5.89 9.47
N ALA A 60 8.69 6.50 8.35
CA ALA A 60 7.31 6.53 7.88
C ALA A 60 6.77 5.10 7.64
N SER A 61 7.53 4.27 6.92
CA SER A 61 7.18 2.87 6.67
C SER A 61 7.11 2.04 7.95
N TRP A 62 8.03 2.26 8.90
CA TRP A 62 8.02 1.52 10.15
C TRP A 62 6.79 1.84 11.00
N ILE A 63 6.43 3.12 11.14
CA ILE A 63 5.25 3.58 11.89
C ILE A 63 3.96 3.05 11.25
N GLU A 64 3.89 3.08 9.91
CA GLU A 64 2.77 2.52 9.17
C GLU A 64 2.55 1.05 9.53
N VAL A 65 3.56 0.20 9.32
CA VAL A 65 3.47 -1.25 9.56
C VAL A 65 3.17 -1.53 11.03
N ALA A 66 3.82 -0.84 11.96
CA ALA A 66 3.56 -0.98 13.39
C ALA A 66 2.11 -0.62 13.76
N CYS A 67 1.55 0.44 13.18
CA CYS A 67 0.16 0.84 13.41
C CYS A 67 -0.84 -0.18 12.87
N TRP A 68 -0.56 -0.76 11.69
CA TRP A 68 -1.41 -1.79 11.09
C TRP A 68 -1.35 -3.10 11.88
N MET A 69 -0.16 -3.57 12.25
CA MET A 69 0.02 -4.77 13.08
C MET A 69 -0.68 -4.63 14.44
N HIS A 70 -0.46 -3.51 15.14
CA HIS A 70 -1.10 -3.29 16.44
C HIS A 70 -2.63 -3.20 16.35
N THR A 71 -3.15 -2.62 15.26
CA THR A 71 -4.60 -2.58 15.02
C THR A 71 -5.16 -3.98 14.74
N GLY A 72 -4.45 -4.78 13.93
CA GLY A 72 -4.81 -6.16 13.60
C GLY A 72 -4.84 -7.06 14.83
N GLU A 73 -3.83 -6.99 15.69
CA GLU A 73 -3.79 -7.75 16.95
C GLU A 73 -4.98 -7.44 17.86
N ARG A 74 -5.35 -6.16 18.00
CA ARG A 74 -6.50 -5.76 18.83
C ARG A 74 -7.82 -6.25 18.25
N GLN A 75 -7.97 -6.29 16.94
CA GLN A 75 -9.17 -6.83 16.30
C GLN A 75 -9.24 -8.35 16.45
N ALA A 76 -8.13 -9.06 16.19
CA ALA A 76 -8.05 -10.51 16.36
C ALA A 76 -8.33 -10.94 17.82
N ALA A 77 -7.78 -10.22 18.80
CA ALA A 77 -8.03 -10.51 20.22
C ALA A 77 -9.51 -10.35 20.60
N LYS A 78 -10.19 -9.31 20.08
CA LYS A 78 -11.64 -9.12 20.28
C LYS A 78 -12.46 -10.24 19.66
N MET A 79 -12.12 -10.66 18.43
CA MET A 79 -12.80 -11.76 17.77
C MET A 79 -12.62 -13.06 18.53
N ARG A 80 -11.40 -13.39 18.97
CA ARG A 80 -11.12 -14.57 19.80
C ARG A 80 -11.89 -14.55 21.12
N MET A 81 -11.98 -13.40 21.79
CA MET A 81 -12.70 -13.28 23.05
C MET A 81 -14.22 -13.40 22.89
N ALA A 82 -14.79 -12.76 21.87
CA ALA A 82 -16.21 -12.90 21.53
C ALA A 82 -16.55 -14.34 21.13
N TYR A 83 -15.66 -14.98 20.37
CA TYR A 83 -15.78 -16.38 19.97
C TYR A 83 -15.79 -17.33 21.18
N LEU A 84 -14.78 -17.23 22.05
CA LEU A 84 -14.67 -18.07 23.25
C LEU A 84 -15.89 -17.89 24.16
N LYS A 85 -16.36 -16.64 24.29
CA LYS A 85 -17.58 -16.33 25.04
C LYS A 85 -18.80 -17.03 24.47
N SER A 86 -19.02 -16.98 23.15
CA SER A 86 -20.14 -17.66 22.50
C SER A 86 -20.05 -19.19 22.64
N MET A 87 -18.86 -19.77 22.54
CA MET A 87 -18.63 -21.22 22.72
C MET A 87 -18.93 -21.68 24.16
N LEU A 88 -18.51 -20.91 25.17
CA LEU A 88 -18.82 -21.17 26.59
C LEU A 88 -20.30 -20.97 26.94
N SER A 89 -21.05 -20.25 26.09
CA SER A 89 -22.48 -19.98 26.28
C SER A 89 -23.39 -21.01 25.61
N GLN A 90 -22.85 -21.97 24.84
CA GLN A 90 -23.64 -23.03 24.20
C GLN A 90 -23.91 -24.18 25.18
N ASP A 91 -25.15 -24.67 25.20
CA ASP A 91 -25.59 -25.78 26.04
C ASP A 91 -24.83 -27.09 25.78
N ILE A 92 -24.63 -27.87 26.84
CA ILE A 92 -23.86 -29.13 26.86
C ILE A 92 -24.37 -30.17 25.84
N SER A 93 -25.61 -30.06 25.36
CA SER A 93 -26.19 -31.00 24.38
C SER A 93 -25.56 -30.92 23.00
N LEU A 94 -24.87 -29.81 22.67
CA LEU A 94 -24.18 -29.63 21.38
C LEU A 94 -22.78 -30.27 21.40
N PHE A 95 -22.15 -30.34 22.57
CA PHE A 95 -20.83 -30.98 22.77
C PHE A 95 -20.87 -32.52 22.67
N ASP A 96 -22.02 -33.14 22.92
CA ASP A 96 -22.17 -34.61 22.87
C ASP A 96 -22.48 -35.14 21.45
N THR A 97 -22.91 -34.26 20.54
CA THR A 97 -23.26 -34.63 19.15
C THR A 97 -22.13 -34.30 18.16
N GLU A 98 -21.26 -33.34 18.49
CA GLU A 98 -20.33 -32.73 17.53
C GLU A 98 -18.87 -32.93 17.94
N ALA A 99 -18.33 -34.15 17.75
CA ALA A 99 -16.88 -34.41 17.74
C ALA A 99 -16.14 -33.59 16.64
N SER A 100 -16.89 -32.92 15.76
CA SER A 100 -16.45 -32.01 14.70
C SER A 100 -16.26 -30.55 15.16
N THR A 101 -16.68 -30.19 16.38
CA THR A 101 -16.60 -28.79 16.88
C THR A 101 -15.18 -28.21 16.78
N GLY A 102 -14.14 -29.04 17.00
CA GLY A 102 -12.72 -28.67 16.83
C GLY A 102 -12.32 -28.27 15.40
N GLU A 103 -12.91 -28.92 14.40
CA GLU A 103 -12.64 -28.65 12.98
C GLU A 103 -13.35 -27.37 12.52
N VAL A 104 -14.56 -27.13 13.03
CA VAL A 104 -15.29 -25.86 12.84
C VAL A 104 -14.56 -24.70 13.54
N ILE A 105 -14.00 -24.92 14.73
CA ILE A 105 -13.14 -23.95 15.45
C ILE A 105 -11.92 -23.56 14.59
N ALA A 106 -11.25 -24.56 14.01
CA ALA A 106 -10.06 -24.35 13.18
C ALA A 106 -10.41 -23.63 11.85
N ALA A 107 -11.53 -24.00 11.21
CA ALA A 107 -12.00 -23.37 9.99
C ALA A 107 -12.33 -21.88 10.20
N ILE A 108 -13.07 -21.54 11.26
CA ILE A 108 -13.43 -20.13 11.56
C ILE A 108 -12.18 -19.31 11.90
N THR A 109 -11.23 -19.88 12.65
CA THR A 109 -9.97 -19.19 12.97
C THR A 109 -9.13 -18.96 11.72
N SER A 110 -9.09 -19.92 10.81
CA SER A 110 -8.45 -19.79 9.50
C SER A 110 -9.11 -18.70 8.65
N ASP A 111 -10.43 -18.65 8.60
CA ASP A 111 -11.18 -17.64 7.85
C ASP A 111 -10.93 -16.22 8.38
N ILE A 112 -10.81 -16.06 9.70
CA ILE A 112 -10.45 -14.76 10.32
C ILE A 112 -9.04 -14.32 9.90
N ILE A 113 -8.10 -15.25 9.83
CA ILE A 113 -6.72 -14.97 9.38
C ILE A 113 -6.72 -14.56 7.91
N VAL A 114 -7.48 -15.26 7.04
CA VAL A 114 -7.61 -14.92 5.62
C VAL A 114 -8.24 -13.54 5.41
N VAL A 115 -9.25 -13.18 6.21
CA VAL A 115 -9.86 -11.84 6.18
C VAL A 115 -8.87 -10.78 6.65
N GLN A 116 -8.08 -11.07 7.69
CA GLN A 116 -7.05 -10.17 8.21
C GLN A 116 -5.95 -9.91 7.17
N ASP A 117 -5.49 -10.95 6.47
CA ASP A 117 -4.53 -10.84 5.37
C ASP A 117 -5.13 -10.10 4.18
N ALA A 118 -6.39 -10.37 3.82
CA ALA A 118 -7.07 -9.68 2.74
C ALA A 118 -7.22 -8.18 3.01
N ILE A 119 -7.51 -7.78 4.25
CA ILE A 119 -7.59 -6.36 4.63
C ILE A 119 -6.20 -5.71 4.60
N SER A 120 -5.16 -6.43 5.03
CA SER A 120 -3.78 -5.94 5.07
C SER A 120 -3.16 -5.79 3.68
N GLU A 121 -3.32 -6.77 2.78
CA GLU A 121 -2.73 -6.75 1.44
C GLU A 121 -3.62 -6.07 0.40
N LYS A 122 -4.92 -6.41 0.35
CA LYS A 122 -5.78 -5.96 -0.76
C LYS A 122 -6.23 -4.52 -0.62
N GLY A 123 -6.34 -3.98 0.59
CA GLY A 123 -6.68 -2.57 0.80
C GLY A 123 -5.63 -1.61 0.24
N ILE A 124 -4.35 -1.95 0.43
CA ILE A 124 -3.20 -1.19 -0.11
C ILE A 124 -3.12 -1.36 -1.63
N MET A 125 -3.38 -2.57 -2.14
CA MET A 125 -3.38 -2.85 -3.57
C MET A 125 -4.51 -2.13 -4.31
N TRP A 126 -5.74 -2.08 -3.78
CA TRP A 126 -6.87 -1.40 -4.41
C TRP A 126 -6.66 0.10 -4.54
N ILE A 127 -6.15 0.78 -3.51
CA ILE A 127 -5.87 2.23 -3.55
C ILE A 127 -4.73 2.53 -4.53
N ALA A 128 -3.67 1.72 -4.56
CA ALA A 128 -2.58 1.86 -5.53
C ALA A 128 -3.04 1.61 -6.97
N LYS A 129 -3.99 0.69 -7.15
CA LYS A 129 -4.58 0.35 -8.45
C LYS A 129 -5.47 1.51 -8.92
N GLU A 130 -6.45 1.95 -8.13
CA GLU A 130 -7.35 3.06 -8.46
C GLU A 130 -6.61 4.29 -9.02
N HIS A 131 -5.50 4.68 -8.38
CA HIS A 131 -4.72 5.86 -8.79
C HIS A 131 -3.91 5.66 -10.08
N SER A 132 -3.60 4.41 -10.43
CA SER A 132 -2.82 4.07 -11.63
C SER A 132 -3.67 3.92 -12.90
N TYR A 133 -4.98 3.58 -12.79
CA TYR A 133 -5.87 3.40 -13.96
C TYR A 133 -6.64 4.67 -14.37
N LEU A 134 -6.77 5.65 -13.47
CA LEU A 134 -7.40 6.95 -13.75
C LEU A 134 -6.74 7.77 -14.90
N PRO A 135 -5.40 7.83 -15.05
CA PRO A 135 -4.80 8.55 -16.17
C PRO A 135 -5.03 7.87 -17.52
N ASP A 136 -5.08 6.53 -17.57
CA ASP A 136 -5.28 5.78 -18.82
C ASP A 136 -6.72 5.89 -19.35
N MET A 137 -7.73 5.87 -18.48
CA MET A 137 -9.14 6.05 -18.86
C MET A 137 -9.41 7.46 -19.41
N ASN A 138 -8.77 8.48 -18.83
CA ASN A 138 -8.87 9.86 -19.32
C ASN A 138 -8.13 10.05 -20.65
N PHE A 139 -7.05 9.29 -20.90
CA PHE A 139 -6.34 9.34 -22.17
C PHE A 139 -7.13 8.66 -23.29
N LEU A 140 -7.67 7.45 -23.03
CA LEU A 140 -8.49 6.73 -24.00
C LEU A 140 -9.79 7.47 -24.33
N GLY A 141 -10.47 8.04 -23.33
CA GLY A 141 -11.67 8.84 -23.55
C GLY A 141 -11.43 10.08 -24.42
N ASN A 142 -10.29 10.76 -24.24
CA ASN A 142 -9.93 11.92 -25.07
C ASN A 142 -9.54 11.53 -26.49
N VAL A 143 -8.86 10.40 -26.68
CA VAL A 143 -8.47 9.91 -28.02
C VAL A 143 -9.69 9.42 -28.81
N GLU A 144 -10.65 8.76 -28.16
CA GLU A 144 -11.86 8.26 -28.81
C GLU A 144 -12.81 9.40 -29.21
N VAL A 145 -12.95 10.42 -28.36
CA VAL A 145 -13.71 11.64 -28.66
C VAL A 145 -13.05 12.45 -29.79
N GLN A 146 -11.72 12.50 -29.84
CA GLN A 146 -10.98 13.15 -30.92
C GLN A 146 -11.17 12.41 -32.26
N ASN A 147 -11.04 11.08 -32.27
CA ASN A 147 -11.25 10.27 -33.47
C ASN A 147 -12.69 10.36 -34.01
N LEU A 148 -13.70 10.40 -33.13
CA LEU A 148 -15.10 10.60 -33.53
C LEU A 148 -15.34 12.00 -34.12
N ARG A 149 -14.67 13.03 -33.58
CA ARG A 149 -14.75 14.40 -34.08
C ARG A 149 -14.07 14.56 -35.44
N ASP A 150 -12.91 13.93 -35.64
CA ASP A 150 -12.18 13.98 -36.90
C ASP A 150 -12.90 13.17 -37.99
N SER A 151 -13.50 12.02 -37.64
CA SER A 151 -14.31 11.23 -38.57
C SER A 151 -15.60 11.94 -39.01
N ALA A 152 -16.17 12.81 -38.16
CA ALA A 152 -17.33 13.63 -38.50
C ALA A 152 -16.97 14.81 -39.42
N LEU A 153 -15.73 15.31 -39.36
CA LEU A 153 -15.25 16.41 -40.21
C LEU A 153 -14.81 15.95 -41.60
N THR A 154 -14.40 14.69 -41.77
CA THR A 154 -14.03 14.10 -43.08
C THR A 154 -15.23 13.57 -43.88
N SER A 155 -16.43 13.59 -43.29
CA SER A 155 -17.67 13.09 -43.92
C SER A 155 -18.56 14.21 -44.48
N PHE A 156 -18.06 15.44 -44.50
CA PHE A 156 -18.57 16.61 -45.21
C PHE A 156 -17.55 17.06 -46.26
#